data_AF-A0A101X353-F1
#
_entry.id   AF-A0A101X353-F1
#
_cell.length_a   1.000
_cell.length_b   1.000
_cell.length_c   1.000
_cell.angle_alpha   90.00
_cell.angle_beta   90.00
_cell.angle_gamma   90.00
#
_symmetry.space_group_name_H-M   'P 1'
#
loop_
_entity.id
_entity.type
_entity.pdbx_description
1 polymer ?
#
loop_
_entity_poly.entity_id
_entity_poly.type
_entity_poly.pdbx_seq_one_letter_code
_entity_poly.pdbx_strand_id
1 'polypeptide(L)'
;MSIPIPKLPEGVEVGKVVTRLINVRDNRVISRKEVTMEVWHPGLPTPSRLQLREEAAKALGVDVKQVYVIRVVTEYGRHRSIIEAHVYDDPTVGERVEPLYVKLRNMPKEEARKIREEMRKKGEKKAAAKK
;
A
#
# COMPACT_ATOMS: atom_id res chain seq x y z
N MET A 1 -17.99 -34.55 -0.49
CA MET A 1 -18.59 -33.23 -0.25
C MET A 1 -17.83 -32.23 -1.10
N SER A 2 -18.42 -31.78 -2.21
CA SER A 2 -17.83 -30.75 -3.07
C SER A 2 -17.90 -29.41 -2.34
N ILE A 3 -16.75 -28.89 -1.92
CA ILE A 3 -16.66 -27.52 -1.42
C ILE A 3 -17.05 -26.61 -2.61
N PRO A 4 -18.06 -25.73 -2.48
CA PRO A 4 -18.42 -24.83 -3.56
C PRO A 4 -17.22 -23.96 -3.90
N ILE A 5 -16.80 -23.99 -5.17
CA ILE A 5 -15.77 -23.10 -5.67
C ILE A 5 -16.31 -21.67 -5.48
N PRO A 6 -15.58 -20.80 -4.76
CA PRO A 6 -15.98 -19.40 -4.68
C PRO A 6 -15.98 -18.85 -6.11
N LYS A 7 -17.16 -18.54 -6.63
CA LYS A 7 -17.30 -17.89 -7.94
C LYS A 7 -16.51 -16.58 -7.90
N LEU A 8 -15.70 -16.33 -8.92
CA LEU A 8 -15.16 -14.98 -9.10
C LEU A 8 -16.34 -14.02 -9.27
N PRO A 9 -16.30 -12.83 -8.65
CA PRO A 9 -17.30 -11.80 -8.90
C PRO A 9 -17.34 -11.48 -10.41
N GLU A 10 -18.54 -11.24 -10.95
CA GLU A 10 -18.73 -10.92 -12.36
C GLU A 10 -17.92 -9.67 -12.75
N GLY A 11 -17.15 -9.74 -13.85
CA GLY A 11 -16.35 -8.63 -14.38
C GLY A 11 -14.83 -8.72 -14.20
N VAL A 12 -14.30 -9.81 -13.63
CA VAL A 12 -12.84 -9.98 -13.50
C VAL A 12 -12.26 -10.72 -14.71
N GLU A 13 -11.68 -9.96 -15.64
CA GLU A 13 -10.94 -10.50 -16.78
C GLU A 13 -9.54 -10.97 -16.36
N VAL A 14 -9.07 -12.07 -16.97
CA VAL A 14 -7.71 -12.60 -16.76
C VAL A 14 -6.71 -11.55 -17.25
N GLY A 15 -5.85 -11.06 -16.35
CA GLY A 15 -4.85 -10.04 -16.69
C GLY A 15 -5.22 -8.59 -16.35
N LYS A 16 -6.41 -8.31 -15.80
CA LYS A 16 -6.74 -6.98 -15.26
C LYS A 16 -6.74 -6.98 -13.73
N VAL A 17 -6.20 -5.91 -13.16
CA VAL A 17 -6.27 -5.64 -11.72
C VAL A 17 -7.58 -4.93 -11.45
N VAL A 18 -8.46 -5.56 -10.68
CA VAL A 18 -9.75 -4.99 -10.29
C VAL A 18 -9.72 -4.67 -8.81
N THR A 19 -9.91 -3.39 -8.47
CA THR A 19 -10.01 -2.89 -7.11
C THR A 19 -11.48 -2.82 -6.69
N ARG A 20 -11.78 -3.32 -5.48
CA ARG A 20 -13.09 -3.20 -4.84
C ARG A 20 -12.90 -2.56 -3.47
N LEU A 21 -13.60 -1.46 -3.21
CA LEU A 21 -13.66 -0.84 -1.89
C LEU A 21 -14.54 -1.67 -0.95
N ILE A 22 -14.00 -2.06 0.20
CA ILE A 22 -14.75 -2.79 1.24
C ILE A 22 -15.25 -1.82 2.31
N ASN A 23 -14.32 -1.03 2.84
CA ASN A 23 -14.56 -0.18 3.99
C ASN A 23 -13.77 1.12 3.86
N VAL A 24 -14.41 2.22 4.24
CA VAL A 24 -13.82 3.54 4.32
C VAL A 24 -14.16 4.10 5.69
N ARG A 25 -13.14 4.31 6.51
CA ARG A 25 -13.27 4.92 7.83
C ARG A 25 -12.60 6.29 7.81
N ASP A 26 -13.39 7.31 8.08
CA ASP A 26 -12.90 8.69 8.19
C ASP A 26 -12.38 8.96 9.62
N ASN A 27 -11.14 9.46 9.72
CA ASN A 27 -10.53 9.89 10.97
C ASN A 27 -10.17 11.38 10.91
N ARG A 28 -11.09 12.20 11.41
CA ARG A 28 -11.02 13.67 11.40
C ARG A 28 -9.87 14.26 12.23
N VAL A 29 -9.35 13.56 13.23
CA VAL A 29 -8.29 14.10 14.11
C VAL A 29 -6.97 14.25 13.38
N ILE A 30 -6.68 13.30 12.49
CA ILE A 30 -5.44 13.23 11.70
C ILE A 30 -5.70 13.67 10.25
N SER A 31 -6.96 13.97 9.91
CA SER A 31 -7.42 14.23 8.53
C SER A 31 -6.99 13.11 7.57
N ARG A 32 -7.26 11.86 7.98
CA ARG A 32 -6.95 10.67 7.19
C ARG A 32 -8.19 9.82 6.98
N LYS A 33 -8.28 9.19 5.82
CA LYS A 33 -9.23 8.13 5.51
C LYS A 33 -8.50 6.80 5.51
N GLU A 34 -8.93 5.90 6.37
CA GLU A 34 -8.47 4.52 6.43
C GLU A 34 -9.33 3.71 5.47
N VAL A 35 -8.71 3.19 4.43
CA VAL A 35 -9.39 2.50 3.35
C VAL A 35 -8.94 1.06 3.30
N THR A 36 -9.90 0.14 3.38
CA THR A 36 -9.68 -1.28 3.13
C THR A 36 -10.21 -1.62 1.74
N MET A 37 -9.32 -2.10 0.88
CA MET A 37 -9.65 -2.48 -0.50
C MET A 37 -9.29 -3.95 -0.74
N GLU A 38 -10.12 -4.59 -1.55
CA GLU A 38 -9.82 -5.87 -2.17
C GLU A 38 -9.27 -5.66 -3.56
N VAL A 39 -8.24 -6.41 -3.91
CA VAL A 39 -7.62 -6.39 -5.23
C VAL A 39 -7.60 -7.78 -5.82
N TRP A 40 -8.37 -7.94 -6.88
CA TRP A 40 -8.47 -9.15 -7.66
C TRP A 40 -7.52 -9.04 -8.85
N HIS A 41 -6.66 -10.06 -9.00
CA HIS A 41 -5.61 -10.08 -10.02
C HIS A 41 -5.44 -11.49 -10.62
N PRO A 42 -6.50 -12.09 -11.21
CA PRO A 42 -6.43 -13.46 -11.71
C PRO A 42 -5.42 -13.61 -12.84
N GLY A 43 -4.57 -14.62 -12.73
CA GLY A 43 -3.52 -14.91 -13.71
C GLY A 43 -2.31 -13.98 -13.65
N LEU A 44 -2.30 -12.98 -12.76
CA LEU A 44 -1.16 -12.11 -12.51
C LEU A 44 -0.48 -12.44 -11.19
N PRO A 45 0.81 -12.11 -11.05
CA PRO A 45 1.47 -12.10 -9.75
C PRO A 45 0.85 -11.02 -8.85
N THR A 46 1.16 -11.08 -7.56
CA THR A 46 0.76 -10.03 -6.62
C THR A 46 1.24 -8.66 -7.13
N PRO A 47 0.32 -7.69 -7.32
CA PRO A 47 0.69 -6.38 -7.81
C PRO A 47 1.73 -5.68 -6.92
N SER A 48 2.60 -4.90 -7.54
CA SER A 48 3.60 -4.12 -6.79
C SER A 48 2.92 -3.01 -6.01
N ARG A 49 3.53 -2.59 -4.88
CA ARG A 49 2.97 -1.49 -4.04
C ARG A 49 2.79 -0.19 -4.80
N LEU A 50 3.65 0.09 -5.79
CA LEU A 50 3.53 1.28 -6.64
C LEU A 50 2.29 1.22 -7.52
N GLN A 51 2.04 0.07 -8.15
CA GLN A 51 0.83 -0.17 -8.95
C GLN A 51 -0.42 -0.11 -8.07
N LEU A 52 -0.38 -0.71 -6.89
CA LEU A 52 -1.48 -0.65 -5.92
C LEU A 52 -1.79 0.77 -5.48
N ARG A 53 -0.77 1.63 -5.37
CA ARG A 53 -0.93 3.05 -5.04
C ARG A 53 -1.62 3.81 -6.17
N GLU A 54 -1.25 3.54 -7.41
CA GLU A 54 -1.89 4.13 -8.59
C GLU A 54 -3.34 3.67 -8.73
N GLU A 55 -3.61 2.37 -8.58
CA GLU A 55 -4.97 1.83 -8.66
C GLU A 55 -5.86 2.32 -7.50
N ALA A 56 -5.30 2.46 -6.29
CA ALA A 56 -5.99 3.07 -5.16
C ALA A 56 -6.32 4.54 -5.41
N ALA A 57 -5.37 5.30 -5.95
CA ALA A 57 -5.55 6.70 -6.30
C ALA A 57 -6.65 6.87 -7.35
N LYS A 58 -6.66 6.03 -8.39
CA LYS A 58 -7.72 6.00 -9.42
C LYS A 58 -9.08 5.66 -8.82
N ALA A 59 -9.15 4.64 -7.95
CA ALA A 59 -10.41 4.20 -7.34
C ALA A 59 -11.04 5.27 -6.43
N LEU A 60 -10.22 6.14 -5.83
CA LEU A 60 -10.64 7.18 -4.90
C LEU A 60 -10.69 8.58 -5.51
N GLY A 61 -10.16 8.77 -6.72
CA GLY A 61 -10.07 10.07 -7.38
C GLY A 61 -9.11 11.05 -6.72
N VAL A 62 -8.05 10.55 -6.06
CA VAL A 62 -7.06 11.35 -5.30
C VAL A 62 -5.68 11.29 -5.96
N ASP A 63 -4.77 12.18 -5.56
CA ASP A 63 -3.40 12.15 -6.06
C ASP A 63 -2.61 10.98 -5.46
N VAL A 64 -1.71 10.41 -6.27
CA VAL A 64 -0.85 9.29 -5.90
C VAL A 64 0.06 9.61 -4.69
N LYS A 65 0.39 10.89 -4.45
CA LYS A 65 1.19 11.35 -3.30
C LYS A 65 0.43 11.34 -1.97
N GLN A 66 -0.89 11.40 -2.02
CA GLN A 66 -1.76 11.39 -0.83
C GLN A 66 -2.03 9.97 -0.31
N VAL A 67 -1.74 8.95 -1.13
CA VAL A 67 -2.04 7.55 -0.82
C VAL A 67 -0.82 6.82 -0.29
N TYR A 68 -0.97 6.22 0.89
CA TYR A 68 0.04 5.37 1.52
C TYR A 68 -0.51 3.97 1.73
N VAL A 69 0.11 2.99 1.07
CA VAL A 69 -0.18 1.57 1.30
C VAL A 69 0.60 1.08 2.52
N ILE A 70 -0.09 0.59 3.55
CA ILE A 70 0.54 0.10 4.79
C ILE A 70 0.73 -1.40 4.73
N ARG A 71 -0.36 -2.09 4.39
CA ARG A 71 -0.41 -3.54 4.44
C ARG A 71 -1.01 -4.08 3.17
N VAL A 72 -0.39 -5.15 2.67
CA VAL A 72 -0.89 -5.97 1.57
C VAL A 72 -0.84 -7.40 2.06
N VAL A 73 -1.99 -8.04 2.15
CA VAL A 73 -2.15 -9.44 2.54
C VAL A 73 -2.78 -10.18 1.37
N THR A 74 -2.04 -11.10 0.78
CA THR A 74 -2.56 -12.01 -0.25
C THR A 74 -3.18 -13.24 0.39
N GLU A 75 -4.37 -13.64 -0.06
CA GLU A 75 -4.97 -14.91 0.33
C GLU A 75 -4.24 -16.07 -0.34
N TYR A 76 -3.99 -17.16 0.41
CA TYR A 76 -3.33 -18.34 -0.15
C TYR A 76 -4.23 -19.04 -1.17
N GLY A 77 -3.65 -19.45 -2.30
CA GLY A 77 -4.36 -20.19 -3.35
C GLY A 77 -5.43 -19.39 -4.09
N ARG A 78 -5.53 -18.07 -3.84
CA ARG A 78 -6.45 -17.16 -4.51
C ARG A 78 -5.70 -15.94 -5.02
N HIS A 79 -6.07 -15.48 -6.21
CA HIS A 79 -5.55 -14.24 -6.77
C HIS A 79 -6.28 -13.01 -6.20
N ARG A 80 -6.37 -12.95 -4.86
CA ARG A 80 -7.06 -11.91 -4.10
C ARG A 80 -6.11 -11.35 -3.05
N SER A 81 -5.97 -10.03 -3.04
CA SER A 81 -5.18 -9.29 -2.05
C SER A 81 -6.08 -8.35 -1.27
N ILE A 82 -5.96 -8.33 0.05
CA ILE A 82 -6.53 -7.32 0.92
C ILE A 82 -5.47 -6.25 1.15
N ILE A 83 -5.86 -4.99 0.96
CA ILE A 83 -4.99 -3.82 1.07
C ILE A 83 -5.56 -2.89 2.12
N GLU A 84 -4.68 -2.44 3.02
CA GLU A 84 -4.94 -1.33 3.93
C GLU A 84 -4.14 -0.11 3.44
N ALA A 85 -4.87 0.95 3.09
CA ALA A 85 -4.31 2.21 2.64
C ALA A 85 -4.77 3.37 3.53
N HIS A 86 -3.87 4.29 3.81
CA HIS A 86 -4.19 5.59 4.38
C HIS A 86 -4.19 6.64 3.27
N VAL A 87 -5.24 7.43 3.23
CA VAL A 87 -5.42 8.50 2.26
C VAL A 87 -5.52 9.79 3.05
N TYR A 88 -4.58 10.70 2.83
CA TYR A 88 -4.53 11.97 3.52
C TYR A 88 -5.13 13.06 2.64
N ASP A 89 -5.85 14.01 3.24
CA ASP A 89 -6.33 15.18 2.50
C ASP A 89 -5.16 16.08 2.06
N ASP A 90 -4.10 16.15 2.89
CA ASP A 90 -2.89 16.90 2.59
C ASP A 90 -1.64 15.98 2.60
N PRO A 91 -0.79 16.00 1.55
CA PRO A 91 0.41 15.18 1.48
C PRO A 91 1.45 15.51 2.56
N THR A 92 1.51 16.76 3.03
CA THR A 92 2.46 17.19 4.08
C THR A 92 2.15 16.56 5.44
N VAL A 93 0.87 16.30 5.71
CA VAL A 93 0.42 15.61 6.93
C VAL A 93 0.86 14.15 6.87
N GLY A 94 0.69 13.49 5.71
CA GLY A 94 1.20 12.13 5.49
C GLY A 94 2.71 12.01 5.72
N GLU A 95 3.49 12.99 5.27
CA GLU A 95 4.93 13.04 5.51
C GLU A 95 5.31 13.26 6.98
N ARG A 96 4.46 13.82 7.81
CA ARG A 96 4.76 14.02 9.24
C ARG A 96 4.33 12.82 10.08
N VAL A 97 3.18 12.26 9.77
CA VAL A 97 2.52 11.22 10.59
C VAL A 97 3.07 9.83 10.27
N GLU A 98 3.35 9.53 9.00
CA GLU A 98 3.73 8.16 8.63
C GLU A 98 5.14 7.79 9.13
N PRO A 99 5.34 6.54 9.59
CA PRO A 99 6.66 6.04 9.92
C PRO A 99 7.61 6.02 8.72
N LEU A 100 8.91 6.19 8.99
CA LEU A 100 9.95 6.18 7.96
C LEU A 100 9.93 4.91 7.09
N TYR A 101 9.65 3.74 7.69
CA TYR A 101 9.63 2.49 6.93
C TYR A 101 8.45 2.39 5.94
N VAL A 102 7.32 3.07 6.20
CA VAL A 102 6.17 3.11 5.28
C VAL A 102 6.49 4.00 4.09
N LYS A 103 7.09 5.18 4.34
CA LYS A 103 7.55 6.10 3.28
C LYS A 103 8.53 5.41 2.33
N LEU A 104 9.53 4.73 2.88
CA LEU A 104 10.54 4.01 2.08
C LEU A 104 9.95 2.86 1.25
N ARG A 105 8.83 2.27 1.69
CA ARG A 105 8.15 1.18 0.97
C ARG A 105 7.25 1.69 -0.15
N ASN A 106 6.84 2.95 -0.09
CA ASN A 106 5.95 3.60 -1.06
C ASN A 106 6.69 4.50 -2.05
N MET A 107 7.99 4.76 -1.81
CA MET A 107 8.89 5.42 -2.75
C MET A 107 9.52 4.41 -3.73
N PRO A 108 9.98 4.88 -4.90
CA PRO A 108 10.79 4.09 -5.82
C PRO A 108 12.00 3.46 -5.12
N LYS A 109 12.36 2.23 -5.51
CA LYS A 109 13.43 1.44 -4.86
C LYS A 109 14.78 2.16 -4.80
N GLU A 110 15.09 3.04 -5.75
CA GLU A 110 16.35 3.77 -5.80
C GLU A 110 16.48 4.82 -4.70
N GLU A 111 15.43 5.59 -4.45
CA GLU A 111 15.40 6.60 -3.37
C GLU A 111 15.39 5.93 -2.00
N ALA A 112 14.66 4.82 -1.86
CA ALA A 112 14.63 4.04 -0.64
C ALA A 112 16.01 3.45 -0.26
N ARG A 113 16.84 3.12 -1.26
CA ARG A 113 18.19 2.57 -1.05
C ARG A 113 19.15 3.64 -0.54
N LYS A 114 19.11 4.84 -1.14
CA LYS A 114 19.92 5.99 -0.72
C LYS A 114 19.63 6.40 0.73
N ILE A 115 18.36 6.50 1.09
CA ILE A 115 17.95 6.86 2.47
C ILE A 115 18.37 5.79 3.48
N ARG A 116 18.30 4.49 3.11
CA ARG A 116 18.79 3.39 3.96
C ARG A 116 20.30 3.46 4.17
N GLU A 117 21.07 3.76 3.14
CA GLU A 117 22.53 3.91 3.24
C GLU A 117 22.93 5.11 4.10
N GLU A 118 22.21 6.23 3.98
CA GLU A 118 22.42 7.40 4.86
C GLU A 118 22.08 7.11 6.31
N MET A 119 21.00 6.36 6.58
CA MET A 119 20.65 5.92 7.94
C MET A 119 21.69 4.95 8.50
N ARG A 120 22.22 4.04 7.69
CA ARG A 120 23.28 3.11 8.10
C ARG A 120 24.57 3.85 8.46
N LYS A 121 24.98 4.82 7.62
CA LYS A 121 26.14 5.69 7.89
C LYS A 121 25.94 6.54 9.16
N LYS A 122 24.72 7.03 9.42
CA LYS A 122 24.39 7.75 10.66
C LYS A 122 24.41 6.82 11.89
N GLY A 123 23.98 5.57 11.74
CA GLY A 123 24.04 4.55 12.79
C GLY A 123 25.48 4.17 13.17
N GLU A 124 26.34 3.97 12.17
CA GLU A 124 27.76 3.69 12.36
C GLU A 124 28.49 4.87 13.04
N LYS A 125 28.18 6.12 12.64
CA LYS A 125 28.73 7.32 13.30
C LYS A 125 28.27 7.48 14.75
N LYS A 126 27.01 7.15 15.07
CA LYS A 126 26.49 7.20 16.45
C LYS A 126 27.06 6.07 17.32
N ALA A 127 27.37 4.92 16.74
CA ALA A 127 28.03 3.81 17.44
C ALA A 127 29.51 4.11 17.71
N ALA A 128 30.20 4.81 16.81
CA ALA A 128 31.58 5.25 16.99
C ALA A 128 31.73 6.39 18.00
N ALA A 129 30.74 7.28 18.14
CA ALA A 129 30.76 8.38 19.11
C ALA A 129 30.36 7.97 20.54
N LYS A 130 29.90 6.73 20.75
CA LYS A 130 29.46 6.19 22.04
C LYS A 130 30.46 5.16 22.62
N LYS A 131 31.62 5.02 21.97
CA LYS A 131 32.74 4.18 22.34
C LYS A 131 33.92 5.07 22.71
#